data_AF-A0A9D9CET2-F1
#
_entry.id   AF-A0A9D9CET2-F1
#
_cell.length_a   1.000
_cell.length_b   1.000
_cell.length_c   1.000
_cell.angle_alpha   90.00
_cell.angle_beta   90.00
_cell.angle_gamma   90.00
#
_symmetry.space_group_name_H-M   'P 1'
#
loop_
_entity.id
_entity.type
_entity.pdbx_description
1 polymer ?
#
loop_
_entity_poly.entity_id
_entity_poly.type
_entity_poly.pdbx_seq_one_letter_code
_entity_poly.pdbx_strand_id
1 'polypeptide(L)' 'MKNIAGKSLMTMKECVKFIGLSRSTIAKNIALTKKKKMTPPFPFIALFVGEKRQQYYFDKEAIINWVDARSFG' A
#
# COMPACT_ATOMS: atom_id res chain seq x y z
N MET A 1 -12.35 -6.40 3.25
CA MET A 1 -12.08 -5.00 2.83
C MET A 1 -12.55 -4.13 3.98
N LYS A 2 -11.79 -3.12 4.41
CA LYS A 2 -12.19 -2.28 5.56
C LYS A 2 -12.69 -0.93 5.04
N ASN A 3 -13.85 -0.50 5.52
CA ASN A 3 -14.34 0.84 5.25
C ASN A 3 -13.75 1.77 6.33
N ILE A 4 -12.91 2.72 5.92
CA ILE A 4 -12.34 3.73 6.81
C ILE A 4 -12.68 5.09 6.21
N ALA A 5 -13.42 5.92 6.97
CA ALA A 5 -13.87 7.24 6.54
C ALA A 5 -14.61 7.25 5.19
N GLY A 6 -15.43 6.22 4.91
CA GLY A 6 -16.19 6.10 3.66
C GLY A 6 -15.39 5.55 2.47
N LYS A 7 -14.07 5.33 2.63
CA LYS A 7 -13.21 4.74 1.59
C LYS A 7 -12.98 3.26 1.85
N SER A 8 -13.14 2.46 0.80
CA SER A 8 -12.93 1.02 0.86
C SER A 8 -11.44 0.70 0.70
N LEU A 9 -10.75 0.52 1.83
CA LEU A 9 -9.32 0.27 1.86
C LEU A 9 -9.02 -1.23 2.02
N MET A 10 -7.99 -1.67 1.29
CA MET A 10 -7.44 -3.01 1.40
C MET A 10 -6.46 -3.07 2.58
N THR A 11 -6.52 -4.15 3.34
CA THR A 11 -5.49 -4.54 4.30
C THR A 11 -4.24 -5.08 3.57
N MET A 12 -3.12 -5.20 4.28
CA MET A 12 -1.91 -5.88 3.76
C MET A 12 -2.21 -7.25 3.15
N LYS A 13 -3.05 -8.07 3.81
CA LYS A 13 -3.40 -9.42 3.31
C LYS A 13 -4.14 -9.36 1.97
N GLU A 14 -5.00 -8.36 1.80
CA GLU A 14 -5.78 -8.17 0.58
C GLU A 14 -4.93 -7.59 -0.54
N CYS A 15 -4.07 -6.61 -0.23
CA CYS A 15 -3.12 -6.05 -1.20
C CYS A 15 -2.22 -7.16 -1.77
N VAL A 16 -1.64 -8.02 -0.92
CA VAL A 16 -0.84 -9.19 -1.35
C VAL A 16 -1.61 -10.07 -2.33
N LYS A 17 -2.88 -10.38 -2.05
CA LYS A 17 -3.71 -11.18 -2.95
C LYS A 17 -4.04 -10.46 -4.26
N PHE A 18 -4.20 -9.14 -4.19
CA PHE A 18 -4.62 -8.31 -5.33
C PHE A 18 -3.49 -8.11 -6.34
N ILE A 19 -2.30 -7.69 -5.89
CA ILE A 19 -1.15 -7.44 -6.80
C ILE A 19 -0.18 -8.61 -6.92
N GLY A 20 -0.40 -9.70 -6.18
CA GLY A 20 0.46 -10.89 -6.22
C GLY A 20 1.85 -10.72 -5.59
N LEU A 21 2.15 -9.56 -4.98
CA LEU A 21 3.43 -9.32 -4.31
C LEU A 21 3.42 -9.86 -2.87
N SER A 22 4.56 -10.42 -2.43
CA SER A 22 4.72 -10.89 -1.05
C SER A 22 4.65 -9.73 -0.05
N ARG A 23 4.29 -10.05 1.21
CA ARG A 23 4.27 -9.06 2.31
C ARG A 23 5.62 -8.36 2.49
N SER A 24 6.72 -9.09 2.33
CA SER A 24 8.07 -8.53 2.48
C SER A 24 8.40 -7.56 1.34
N THR A 25 7.99 -7.86 0.10
CA THR A 25 8.15 -6.94 -1.03
C THR A 25 7.35 -5.67 -0.82
N ILE A 26 6.09 -5.77 -0.39
CA ILE A 26 5.26 -4.60 -0.10
C ILE A 26 5.87 -3.76 1.03
N ALA A 27 6.36 -4.40 2.11
CA ALA A 27 7.04 -3.68 3.19
C ALA A 27 8.32 -2.96 2.72
N LYS A 28 9.10 -3.58 1.83
CA LYS A 28 10.26 -2.94 1.20
C LYS A 28 9.85 -1.72 0.38
N ASN A 29 8.79 -1.82 -0.44
CA ASN A 29 8.28 -0.70 -1.24
C ASN A 29 7.81 0.47 -0.36
N ILE A 30 7.11 0.18 0.74
CA ILE A 30 6.72 1.20 1.73
C ILE A 30 7.96 1.88 2.32
N ALA A 31 8.97 1.11 2.71
CA ALA A 31 10.21 1.65 3.28
C ALA A 31 10.98 2.52 2.27
N LEU A 32 11.07 2.09 1.01
CA LEU A 32 11.70 2.87 -0.07
C LEU A 32 10.92 4.16 -0.35
N THR A 33 9.59 4.09 -0.32
CA THR A 33 8.71 5.26 -0.50
C THR A 33 8.90 6.27 0.62
N LYS A 34 8.94 5.84 1.89
CA LYS A 34 9.23 6.72 3.04
C LYS A 34 10.61 7.38 2.93
N LYS A 35 11.59 6.67 2.35
CA LYS A 35 12.94 7.17 2.07
C LYS A 35 13.03 8.03 0.80
N LYS A 36 11.92 8.25 0.08
CA LYS A 36 11.87 8.94 -1.23
C LYS A 36 12.80 8.31 -2.29
N LYS A 37 13.03 6.99 -2.21
CA LYS A 37 13.89 6.21 -3.14
C LYS A 37 13.07 5.38 -4.14
N MET A 38 11.84 5.80 -4.44
CA MET A 38 10.91 5.04 -5.25
C MET A 38 10.02 5.96 -6.07
N THR A 39 10.01 5.76 -7.38
CA THR A 39 9.22 6.55 -8.34
C THR A 39 8.57 5.60 -9.35
N PRO A 40 7.24 5.62 -9.52
CA PRO A 40 6.28 6.32 -8.66
C PRO A 40 6.28 5.76 -7.21
N PRO A 41 5.98 6.59 -6.20
CA PRO A 41 5.92 6.15 -4.80
C PRO A 41 4.84 5.08 -4.63
N PHE A 42 5.11 4.06 -3.81
CA PHE A 42 4.14 3.03 -3.53
C PHE A 42 3.00 3.60 -2.67
N PRO A 43 1.73 3.52 -3.12
CA PRO A 43 0.63 4.16 -2.42
C PRO A 43 0.25 3.36 -1.17
N PHE A 44 0.34 4.00 0.00
CA PHE A 44 -0.10 3.41 1.28
C PHE A 44 -0.61 4.49 2.23
N ILE A 45 -1.48 4.07 3.15
CA ILE A 45 -2.00 4.87 4.27
C ILE A 45 -1.54 4.21 5.56
N ALA A 46 -0.82 4.94 6.40
CA ALA A 46 -0.42 4.47 7.73
C ALA A 46 -1.42 4.97 8.77
N LEU A 47 -2.11 4.06 9.44
CA LEU A 47 -2.99 4.37 10.56
C LEU A 47 -2.39 3.83 11.84
N PHE A 48 -2.39 4.64 12.90
CA PHE A 48 -2.03 4.19 14.23
C PHE A 48 -3.23 3.47 14.84
N VAL A 49 -3.04 2.24 15.28
CA VAL A 49 -4.05 1.45 16.01
C VAL A 49 -3.52 1.27 17.43
N GLY A 50 -4.02 2.09 18.35
CA GLY A 50 -3.52 2.20 19.73
C GLY A 50 -2.18 2.95 19.82
N GLU A 51 -1.47 2.77 20.94
CA GLU A 51 -0.29 3.59 21.29
C GLU A 51 0.99 3.23 20.53
N LYS A 52 1.13 2.02 19.96
CA LYS A 52 2.42 1.55 19.41
C LYS A 52 2.35 0.84 18.05
N ARG A 53 1.16 0.54 17.50
CA ARG A 53 1.03 -0.31 16.31
C ARG A 53 0.55 0.47 15.09
N GLN A 54 1.44 0.73 14.14
CA GLN A 54 1.06 1.20 12.81
C GLN A 54 0.50 0.04 11.98
N GLN A 55 -0.69 0.22 11.42
CA GLN A 55 -1.26 -0.64 10.40
C GLN A 55 -1.24 0.08 9.06
N TYR A 56 -0.91 -0.66 7.99
CA TYR A 56 -0.91 -0.14 6.64
C TYR A 56 -2.15 -0.58 5.89
N TYR A 57 -2.75 0.37 5.21
CA TYR A 57 -3.92 0.22 4.36
C TYR A 57 -3.61 0.74 2.95
N PHE A 58 -4.32 0.21 1.96
CA PHE A 58 -4.03 0.44 0.55
C PHE A 58 -5.33 0.78 -0.17
N ASP A 59 -5.35 1.92 -0.85
CA ASP A 59 -6.44 2.27 -1.74
C ASP A 59 -6.33 1.46 -3.04
N LYS A 60 -7.43 0.86 -3.49
CA LYS A 60 -7.41 -0.05 -4.64
C LYS A 60 -7.09 0.68 -5.94
N GLU A 61 -7.70 1.85 -6.18
CA GLU A 61 -7.49 2.62 -7.40
C GLU A 61 -6.06 3.17 -7.45
N ALA A 62 -5.55 3.68 -6.33
CA ALA A 62 -4.16 4.13 -6.26
C ALA A 62 -3.17 3.00 -6.56
N ILE A 63 -3.42 1.79 -6.05
CA ILE A 63 -2.59 0.62 -6.33
C ILE A 63 -2.65 0.24 -7.82
N ILE A 64 -3.82 0.25 -8.45
CA ILE A 64 -3.98 -0.01 -9.89
C ILE A 64 -3.14 1.01 -10.68
N ASN A 65 -3.35 2.30 -10.43
CA ASN A 65 -2.61 3.37 -11.10
C ASN A 65 -1.09 3.24 -10.92
N TRP A 66 -0.64 2.81 -9.73
CA TRP A 66 0.78 2.59 -9.46
C TRP A 66 1.34 1.37 -10.22
N VAL A 67 0.57 0.28 -10.34
CA VAL A 67 0.96 -0.89 -11.14
C VAL A 67 1.06 -0.49 -12.61
N ASP A 68 0.05 0.18 -13.14
CA ASP A 68 0.02 0.63 -14.54
C ASP A 68 1.21 1.56 -14.85
N ALA A 69 1.50 2.52 -13.97
CA ALA A 69 2.63 3.42 -14.12
C ALA A 69 4.00 2.74 -14.06
N ARG A 70 4.11 1.52 -13.49
CA ARG A 70 5.34 0.72 -13.51
C ARG A 70 5.45 -0.20 -14.72
N SER A 71 4.34 -0.57 -15.34
CA SER A 71 4.31 -1.45 -16.50
C SER A 71 4.60 -0.74 -17.82
N PHE A 72 4.56 0.59 -17.85
CA PHE A 72 4.84 1.42 -19.04
C PHE A 72 6.08 2.32 -18.90
N GLY A 73 7.10 1.88 -18.15
CA GLY A 73 8.39 2.57 -18.01
C GLY A 73 9.50 1.92 -18.82
#